data_AF-A0A9N9GS38-F1
#
_entry.id   AF-A0A9N9GS38-F1
#
_cell.length_a   1.000
_cell.length_b   1.000
_cell.length_c   1.000
_cell.angle_alpha   90.00
_cell.angle_beta   90.00
_cell.angle_gamma   90.00
#
_symmetry.space_group_name_H-M   'P 1'
#
loop_
_entity.id
_entity.type
_entity.pdbx_description
1 polymer ?
#
loop_
_entity_poly.entity_id
_entity_poly.type
_entity_poly.pdbx_seq_one_letter_code
_entity_poly.pdbx_strand_id
1 'polypeptide(L)'
;MTVVVYSKIVNQINTIDAVPLPLVIAKDKHDPTNYIVKSQWFGLGHNSDDKITHILTCKDKSVKVKHTHQVKNFSDYEAHYEIKVPKHMDTVLCERVMKGFDNEFLGYSSFSFKHTS
;
A
#
# COMPACT_ATOMS: atom_id res chain seq x y z
N MET A 1 2.07 -22.12 -4.36
CA MET A 1 1.26 -21.61 -3.22
C MET A 1 2.16 -20.76 -2.33
N THR A 2 2.07 -19.44 -2.44
CA THR A 2 2.80 -18.49 -1.59
C THR A 2 2.08 -18.40 -0.24
N VAL A 3 2.67 -18.99 0.80
CA VAL A 3 2.11 -18.94 2.15
C VAL A 3 2.37 -17.54 2.71
N VAL A 4 1.33 -16.70 2.72
CA VAL A 4 1.37 -15.32 3.23
C VAL A 4 1.48 -15.34 4.76
N VAL A 5 2.60 -14.88 5.30
CA VAL A 5 2.73 -14.63 6.75
C VAL A 5 2.29 -13.20 6.98
N TYR A 6 1.10 -13.04 7.56
CA TYR A 6 0.55 -11.74 7.95
C TYR A 6 1.41 -11.14 9.04
N SER A 7 2.21 -10.15 8.69
CA SER A 7 2.98 -9.37 9.65
C SER A 7 2.03 -8.34 10.28
N LYS A 8 1.97 -8.37 11.61
CA LYS A 8 1.13 -7.54 12.50
C LYS A 8 1.12 -6.06 12.09
N ILE A 9 -0.08 -5.48 12.20
CA ILE A 9 -0.49 -4.06 12.21
C ILE A 9 0.65 -3.08 11.92
N VAL A 10 0.60 -2.49 10.74
CA VAL A 10 1.44 -1.36 10.36
C VAL A 10 1.17 -0.22 11.33
N ASN A 11 2.22 0.40 11.88
CA ASN A 11 2.04 1.61 12.66
C ASN A 11 1.60 2.71 11.70
N GLN A 12 0.28 2.93 11.61
CA GLN A 12 -0.29 4.08 10.93
C GLN A 12 0.07 5.31 11.76
N ILE A 13 0.79 6.25 11.15
CA ILE A 13 1.32 7.43 11.81
C ILE A 13 0.29 8.55 11.71
N ASN A 14 -0.17 8.83 10.48
CA ASN A 14 -1.22 9.80 10.19
C ASN A 14 -2.12 9.27 9.08
N THR A 15 -3.41 9.52 9.24
CA THR A 15 -4.44 9.14 8.27
C THR A 15 -5.42 10.29 8.11
N ILE A 16 -5.69 10.71 6.87
CA ILE A 16 -6.71 11.71 6.52
C ILE A 16 -7.49 11.12 5.37
N ASP A 17 -8.64 10.52 5.67
CA ASP A 17 -9.37 9.76 4.66
C ASP A 17 -10.85 10.13 4.59
N ALA A 18 -11.36 10.25 3.37
CA ALA A 18 -12.80 10.28 3.08
C ALA A 18 -13.40 8.86 3.04
N VAL A 19 -12.55 7.83 2.94
CA VAL A 19 -12.94 6.40 2.89
C VAL A 19 -11.99 5.54 3.73
N PRO A 20 -12.43 4.45 4.39
CA PRO A 20 -11.50 3.60 5.14
C PRO A 20 -10.41 3.02 4.25
N LEU A 21 -9.15 3.20 4.63
CA LEU A 21 -8.00 2.72 3.86
C LEU A 21 -7.18 1.64 4.60
N PRO A 22 -7.68 0.39 4.71
CA PRO A 22 -6.88 -0.71 5.22
C PRO A 22 -5.58 -0.92 4.43
N LEU A 23 -4.53 -1.35 5.12
CA LEU A 23 -3.23 -1.64 4.53
C LEU A 23 -2.64 -2.90 5.15
N VAL A 24 -2.20 -3.82 4.31
CA VAL A 24 -1.58 -5.09 4.70
C VAL A 24 -0.20 -5.17 4.07
N ILE A 25 0.79 -5.55 4.87
CA ILE A 25 2.17 -5.73 4.41
C ILE A 25 2.55 -7.19 4.65
N ALA A 26 2.94 -7.87 3.59
CA ALA A 26 3.45 -9.24 3.63
C ALA A 26 4.91 -9.25 3.19
N LYS A 27 5.76 -9.96 3.94
CA LYS A 27 7.14 -10.22 3.54
C LYS A 27 7.18 -11.41 2.58
N ASP A 28 7.90 -11.29 1.48
CA ASP A 28 8.13 -12.42 0.58
C ASP A 28 9.03 -13.45 1.28
N LYS A 29 8.66 -14.73 1.16
CA LYS A 29 9.40 -15.84 1.76
C LYS A 29 10.67 -16.18 0.99
N HIS A 30 10.70 -15.94 -0.31
CA HIS A 30 11.84 -16.30 -1.17
C HIS A 30 12.87 -15.17 -1.25
N ASP A 31 12.42 -13.91 -1.16
CA ASP A 31 13.29 -12.74 -1.07
C ASP A 31 12.93 -11.94 0.20
N PRO A 32 13.68 -12.09 1.31
CA PRO A 32 13.39 -11.37 2.54
C PRO A 32 13.60 -9.85 2.44
N THR A 33 14.16 -9.35 1.35
CA THR A 33 14.24 -7.91 1.06
C THR A 33 13.01 -7.39 0.31
N ASN A 34 12.11 -8.29 -0.11
CA ASN A 34 10.92 -7.95 -0.87
C ASN A 34 9.66 -8.02 0.00
N TYR A 35 8.78 -7.06 -0.18
CA TYR A 35 7.51 -6.91 0.53
C TYR A 35 6.39 -6.66 -0.46
N ILE A 36 5.23 -7.22 -0.19
CA ILE A 36 4.00 -6.94 -0.91
C ILE A 36 3.14 -6.06 -0.01
N VAL A 37 2.90 -4.83 -0.47
CA VAL A 37 1.95 -3.92 0.17
C VAL A 37 0.64 -3.99 -0.59
N LYS A 38 -0.38 -4.42 0.14
CA LYS A 38 -1.76 -4.49 -0.31
C LYS A 38 -2.51 -3.32 0.31
N SER A 39 -3.00 -2.45 -0.55
CA SER A 39 -3.86 -1.34 -0.19
C SER A 39 -5.27 -1.63 -0.64
N GLN A 40 -6.22 -1.58 0.28
CA GLN A 40 -7.63 -1.80 0.00
C GLN A 40 -8.43 -0.55 0.36
N TRP A 41 -9.50 -0.29 -0.39
CA TRP A 41 -10.47 0.73 -0.06
C TRP A 41 -11.86 0.34 -0.55
N PHE A 42 -12.86 0.77 0.21
CA PHE A 42 -14.26 0.52 -0.09
C PHE A 42 -14.78 1.70 -0.91
N GLY A 43 -15.24 1.43 -2.14
CA GLY A 43 -15.75 2.46 -3.04
C GLY A 43 -17.05 3.08 -2.52
N LEU A 44 -17.31 4.33 -2.92
CA LEU A 44 -18.51 5.09 -2.54
C LEU A 44 -19.78 4.66 -3.30
N GLY A 45 -19.78 3.50 -3.99
CA GLY A 45 -20.93 3.00 -4.74
C GLY A 45 -21.30 3.80 -6.01
N HIS A 46 -20.59 4.89 -6.31
CA HIS A 46 -20.82 5.67 -7.52
C HIS A 46 -19.91 5.19 -8.65
N ASN A 47 -20.55 4.60 -9.66
CA ASN A 47 -20.05 4.22 -10.99
C ASN A 47 -18.98 3.10 -11.08
N SER A 48 -19.21 2.21 -12.06
CA SER A 48 -18.30 1.13 -12.41
C SER A 48 -16.93 1.62 -12.92
N ASP A 49 -16.85 2.89 -13.32
CA ASP A 49 -15.76 3.44 -14.15
C ASP A 49 -14.89 4.48 -13.44
N ASP A 50 -15.10 4.72 -12.14
CA ASP A 50 -14.29 5.67 -11.37
C ASP A 50 -12.83 5.22 -11.35
N LYS A 51 -11.99 5.98 -12.06
CA LYS A 51 -10.54 5.79 -12.12
C LYS A 51 -9.92 6.39 -10.87
N ILE A 52 -9.56 5.51 -9.94
CA ILE A 52 -8.86 5.90 -8.73
C ILE A 52 -7.37 5.72 -8.95
N THR A 53 -6.63 6.82 -8.86
CA THR A 53 -5.18 6.83 -8.89
C THR A 53 -4.67 6.55 -7.48
N HIS A 54 -3.95 5.46 -7.32
CA HIS A 54 -3.31 5.09 -6.07
C HIS A 54 -1.79 5.22 -6.20
N ILE A 55 -1.17 5.97 -5.28
CA ILE A 55 0.28 6.21 -5.31
C ILE A 55 0.85 5.80 -3.96
N LEU A 56 1.86 4.93 -4.00
CA LEU A 56 2.66 4.56 -2.84
C LEU A 56 4.09 5.07 -3.03
N THR A 57 4.59 5.79 -2.04
CA THR A 57 5.96 6.32 -2.00
C THR A 57 6.61 5.97 -0.68
N CYS A 58 7.92 5.76 -0.66
CA CYS A 58 8.68 5.58 0.58
C CYS A 58 9.68 6.72 0.71
N LYS A 59 9.88 7.23 1.94
CA LYS A 59 10.70 8.43 2.17
C LYS A 59 12.16 8.20 1.78
N ASP A 60 12.66 7.00 2.04
CA ASP A 60 14.01 6.62 1.63
C ASP A 60 14.03 6.23 0.15
N LYS A 61 14.85 6.93 -0.63
CA LYS A 61 14.98 6.74 -2.09
C LYS A 61 15.61 5.40 -2.47
N SER A 62 16.29 4.74 -1.53
CA SER A 62 16.88 3.41 -1.75
C SER A 62 15.82 2.30 -1.75
N VAL A 63 14.64 2.56 -1.18
CA VAL A 63 13.48 1.66 -1.23
C VAL A 63 12.84 1.75 -2.61
N LYS A 64 12.85 0.64 -3.35
CA LYS A 64 12.27 0.59 -4.69
C LYS A 64 10.81 0.17 -4.58
N VAL A 65 9.91 1.01 -5.07
CA VAL A 65 8.48 0.71 -5.16
C VAL A 65 8.13 0.42 -6.61
N LYS A 66 7.52 -0.74 -6.85
CA LYS A 66 7.01 -1.15 -8.16
C LYS A 66 5.52 -1.37 -8.05
N HIS A 67 4.76 -0.63 -8.85
CA HIS A 67 3.32 -0.83 -8.96
C HIS A 67 3.07 -2.10 -9.80
N THR A 68 2.34 -3.05 -9.24
CA THR A 68 2.17 -4.35 -9.90
C THR A 68 0.77 -4.55 -10.45
N HIS A 69 -0.26 -4.14 -9.72
CA HIS A 69 -1.64 -4.37 -10.18
C HIS A 69 -2.68 -3.56 -9.39
N GLN A 70 -3.73 -3.10 -10.07
CA GLN A 70 -4.95 -2.58 -9.46
C GLN A 70 -6.13 -3.45 -9.89
N VAL A 71 -6.84 -4.03 -8.93
CA VAL A 71 -8.00 -4.89 -9.14
C VAL A 71 -9.23 -4.18 -8.59
N LYS A 72 -10.32 -4.23 -9.34
CA LYS A 72 -11.66 -3.92 -8.84
C LYS A 72 -12.39 -5.22 -8.57
N ASN A 73 -12.90 -5.38 -7.35
CA ASN A 73 -13.72 -6.51 -6.95
C ASN A 73 -15.05 -6.00 -6.39
N PHE A 74 -16.09 -5.99 -7.23
CA PHE A 74 -17.38 -5.35 -6.93
C PHE A 74 -17.25 -3.86 -6.58
N SER A 75 -17.61 -3.47 -5.34
CA SER A 75 -17.45 -2.13 -4.75
C SER A 75 -16.04 -1.86 -4.23
N ASP A 76 -15.25 -2.92 -4.03
CA ASP A 76 -13.99 -2.84 -3.34
C ASP A 76 -12.86 -2.73 -4.35
N TYR A 77 -11.89 -1.91 -4.03
CA TYR A 77 -10.74 -1.70 -4.86
C TYR A 77 -9.48 -2.07 -4.09
N GLU A 78 -8.53 -2.61 -4.84
CA GLU A 78 -7.31 -3.17 -4.29
C GLU A 78 -6.13 -2.81 -5.18
N ALA A 79 -5.09 -2.25 -4.59
CA ALA A 79 -3.82 -1.96 -5.26
C ALA A 79 -2.68 -2.73 -4.59
N HIS A 80 -1.84 -3.34 -5.42
CA HIS A 80 -0.66 -4.08 -4.99
C HIS A 80 0.62 -3.35 -5.40
N TYR A 81 1.56 -3.34 -4.46
CA TYR A 81 2.89 -2.79 -4.63
C TYR A 81 3.92 -3.82 -4.19
N GLU A 82 4.93 -4.04 -5.03
CA GLU A 82 6.16 -4.69 -4.62
C GLU A 82 7.11 -3.62 -4.10
N ILE A 83 7.61 -3.80 -2.88
CA ILE A 83 8.60 -2.93 -2.24
C ILE A 83 9.86 -3.73 -1.99
N LYS A 84 10.98 -3.28 -2.55
CA LYS A 84 12.30 -3.82 -2.27
C LYS A 84 13.07 -2.91 -1.32
N VAL A 85 13.39 -3.44 -0.15
CA VAL A 85 14.03 -2.74 0.97
C VAL A 85 15.50 -3.14 1.06
N PRO A 86 16.45 -2.20 1.13
CA PRO A 86 17.85 -2.53 1.35
C PRO A 86 18.10 -3.19 2.71
N LYS A 87 19.03 -4.15 2.73
CA LYS A 87 19.36 -4.93 3.93
C LYS A 87 19.84 -4.12 5.14
N HIS A 88 20.34 -2.91 4.91
CA HIS A 88 20.91 -2.05 5.96
C HIS A 88 19.87 -1.15 6.63
N MET A 89 18.60 -1.18 6.19
CA MET A 89 17.53 -0.37 6.79
C MET A 89 16.82 -1.13 7.90
N ASP A 90 16.61 -0.52 9.06
CA ASP A 90 15.86 -1.17 10.15
C ASP A 90 14.36 -0.84 10.12
N THR A 91 14.00 0.34 9.62
CA THR A 91 12.62 0.83 9.59
C THR A 91 12.32 1.45 8.24
N VAL A 92 11.18 1.08 7.68
CA VAL A 92 10.68 1.59 6.41
C VAL A 92 9.51 2.51 6.71
N LEU A 93 9.54 3.72 6.14
CA LEU A 93 8.50 4.73 6.26
C LEU A 93 7.96 5.05 4.87
N CYS A 94 6.67 4.78 4.67
CA CYS A 94 6.00 5.01 3.40
C CYS A 94 4.72 5.81 3.59
N GLU A 95 4.29 6.40 2.49
CA GLU A 95 3.12 7.25 2.39
C GLU A 95 2.31 6.81 1.17
N ARG A 96 1.00 6.76 1.37
CA ARG A 96 0.01 6.43 0.36
C ARG A 96 -0.87 7.64 0.14
N VAL A 97 -1.13 7.96 -1.12
CA VAL A 97 -2.09 8.97 -1.55
C VAL A 97 -3.08 8.33 -2.52
N MET A 98 -4.36 8.66 -2.36
CA MET A 98 -5.42 8.25 -3.27
C MET A 98 -6.15 9.44 -3.84
N LYS A 99 -6.40 9.40 -5.16
CA LYS A 99 -7.06 10.48 -5.90
C LYS A 99 -8.12 9.93 -6.85
N GLY A 100 -9.23 10.64 -6.99
CA GLY A 100 -10.29 10.36 -7.96
C GLY A 100 -9.98 10.86 -9.38
N PHE A 101 -10.99 10.79 -10.25
CA PHE A 101 -10.91 11.12 -11.69
C PHE A 101 -10.52 12.59 -11.98
N ASP A 102 -10.77 13.52 -11.05
CA ASP A 102 -10.42 14.95 -11.17
C ASP A 102 -9.31 15.40 -10.20
N ASN A 103 -8.42 14.48 -9.81
CA ASN A 103 -7.45 14.69 -8.71
C ASN A 103 -8.10 15.04 -7.36
N GLU A 104 -9.40 14.80 -7.21
CA GLU A 104 -10.08 14.89 -5.91
C GLU A 104 -9.34 14.01 -4.91
N PHE A 105 -9.00 14.60 -3.76
CA PHE A 105 -8.30 13.89 -2.70
C PHE A 105 -9.27 12.92 -2.01
N LEU A 106 -8.98 11.62 -2.10
CA LEU A 106 -9.80 10.57 -1.46
C LEU A 106 -9.22 10.12 -0.13
N GLY A 107 -7.89 10.17 0.01
CA GLY A 107 -7.27 9.88 1.29
C GLY A 107 -5.75 9.84 1.26
N TYR A 108 -5.18 9.89 2.46
CA TYR A 108 -3.76 9.87 2.73
C TYR A 108 -3.49 9.02 3.96
N SER A 109 -2.48 8.17 3.86
CA SER A 109 -1.99 7.45 5.03
C SER A 109 -0.47 7.37 5.00
N SER A 110 0.15 7.69 6.12
CA SER A 110 1.57 7.45 6.37
C SER A 110 1.72 6.29 7.34
N PHE A 111 2.69 5.43 7.09
CA PHE A 111 2.83 4.19 7.83
C PHE A 111 4.28 3.74 7.90
N SER A 112 4.63 3.06 9.00
CA SER A 112 5.96 2.47 9.16
C SER A 112 5.91 1.02 9.59
N PHE A 113 6.93 0.27 9.18
CA PHE A 113 7.15 -1.10 9.61
C PHE A 113 8.65 -1.40 9.76
N LYS A 114 8.98 -2.36 10.63
CA LYS A 114 10.36 -2.80 10.81
C LYS A 114 10.78 -3.72 9.65
N HIS A 115 11.94 -3.44 9.07
CA HIS A 115 12.63 -4.39 8.21
C HIS A 115 13.53 -5.25 9.08
N THR A 116 13.30 -6.55 9.08
CA THR A 116 14.20 -7.53 9.64
C THR A 116 14.76 -8.33 8.48
N SER A 117 16.03 -8.11 8.12
CA SER A 117 16.71 -8.92 7.09
C SER A 117 16.79 -10.38 7.50
#